data_AF-A0A645III5-F1
#
_entry.id   AF-A0A645III5-F1
#
_cell.length_a   1.000
_cell.length_b   1.000
_cell.length_c   1.000
_cell.angle_alpha   90.00
_cell.angle_beta   90.00
_cell.angle_gamma   90.00
#
_symmetry.space_group_name_H-M   'P 1'
#
loop_
_entity.id
_entity.type
_entity.pdbx_description
1 polymer ?
#
loop_
_entity_poly.entity_id
_entity_poly.type
_entity_poly.pdbx_seq_one_letter_code
_entity_poly.pdbx_strand_id
1 'polypeptide(L)'
;MTVREVAPEIILTHGPYDYMEDHVNAGRLAVSAAFCRGMTNFKCDQRVAPTLQDVAVYHSMPHSLTDGLRRPVIPGMFVDISTTIPTKKAMLSCHKSQKDWLDISQGTDAYLDELDMRGRHYGKLSEIFEYAEGWIRHNNAGFCPPDFNPLLAKLGRGVKVNAEFEAALEWR
;
A
#
# COMPACT_ATOMS: atom_id res chain seq x y z
N MET A 1 7.73 12.50 -16.43
CA MET A 1 6.86 11.49 -15.80
C MET A 1 7.54 11.06 -14.52
N THR A 2 6.88 11.27 -13.38
CA THR A 2 7.48 11.19 -12.03
C THR A 2 8.18 9.87 -11.76
N VAL A 3 7.64 8.74 -12.22
CA VAL A 3 8.28 7.43 -12.03
C VAL A 3 9.65 7.34 -12.72
N ARG A 4 9.82 7.93 -13.92
CA ARG A 4 11.12 7.98 -14.61
C ARG A 4 12.12 8.88 -13.89
N GLU A 5 11.63 9.98 -13.33
CA GLU A 5 12.47 10.97 -12.64
C GLU A 5 12.99 10.45 -11.30
N VAL A 6 12.11 9.82 -10.52
CA VAL A 6 12.45 9.24 -9.23
C VAL A 6 13.18 7.90 -9.38
N ALA A 7 12.88 7.14 -10.45
CA ALA A 7 13.34 5.77 -10.64
C ALA A 7 13.17 4.92 -9.36
N PRO A 8 11.93 4.76 -8.85
CA PRO A 8 11.71 4.10 -7.57
C PRO A 8 11.96 2.59 -7.67
N GLU A 9 12.57 2.03 -6.62
CA GLU A 9 12.64 0.58 -6.39
C GLU A 9 11.32 0.04 -5.81
N ILE A 10 10.62 0.86 -5.03
CA ILE A 10 9.37 0.54 -4.33
C ILE A 10 8.33 1.61 -4.65
N ILE A 11 7.14 1.19 -5.06
CA ILE A 11 5.95 2.04 -5.13
C ILE A 11 4.91 1.51 -4.15
N LEU A 12 4.48 2.35 -3.22
CA LEU A 12 3.35 2.08 -2.33
C LEU A 12 2.13 2.83 -2.88
N THR A 13 1.04 2.12 -3.15
CA THR A 13 -0.17 2.74 -3.73
C THR A 13 -1.44 2.03 -3.27
N HIS A 14 -2.60 2.55 -3.67
CA HIS A 14 -3.90 1.99 -3.32
C HIS A 14 -4.17 0.67 -4.06
N GLY A 15 -4.90 -0.24 -3.42
CA GLY A 15 -5.35 -1.49 -4.04
C GLY A 15 -6.55 -1.31 -4.97
N PRO A 16 -6.75 -2.23 -5.93
CA PRO A 16 -7.88 -2.19 -6.87
C PRO A 16 -9.22 -2.64 -6.25
N TYR A 17 -9.26 -2.83 -4.93
CA TYR A 17 -10.37 -3.40 -4.17
C TYR A 17 -11.01 -2.39 -3.21
N ASP A 18 -10.48 -1.18 -3.05
CA ASP A 18 -11.07 -0.19 -2.14
C ASP A 18 -12.49 0.22 -2.57
N TYR A 19 -13.33 0.59 -1.61
CA TYR A 19 -14.67 1.12 -1.89
C TYR A 19 -14.61 2.56 -2.42
N MET A 20 -13.52 3.29 -2.12
CA MET A 20 -13.32 4.63 -2.64
C MET A 20 -12.79 4.57 -4.07
N GLU A 21 -13.58 5.04 -5.04
CA GLU A 21 -13.24 4.99 -6.45
C GLU A 21 -11.99 5.81 -6.81
N ASP A 22 -11.73 6.90 -6.10
CA ASP A 22 -10.52 7.70 -6.28
C ASP A 22 -9.26 6.95 -5.84
N HIS A 23 -9.31 6.16 -4.76
CA HIS A 23 -8.24 5.26 -4.35
C HIS A 23 -7.92 4.28 -5.48
N VAL A 24 -8.94 3.59 -6.00
CA VAL A 24 -8.77 2.61 -7.09
C VAL A 24 -8.20 3.27 -8.34
N ASN A 25 -8.70 4.45 -8.72
CA ASN A 25 -8.21 5.18 -9.89
C ASN A 25 -6.78 5.70 -9.71
N ALA A 26 -6.42 6.20 -8.53
CA ALA A 26 -5.05 6.58 -8.21
C ALA A 26 -4.09 5.39 -8.29
N GLY A 27 -4.49 4.23 -7.76
CA GLY A 27 -3.74 2.97 -7.87
C GLY A 27 -3.52 2.56 -9.33
N ARG A 28 -4.57 2.62 -10.17
CA ARG A 28 -4.47 2.34 -11.61
C ARG A 28 -3.48 3.25 -12.31
N LEU A 29 -3.50 4.55 -12.00
CA LEU A 29 -2.55 5.52 -12.57
C LEU A 29 -1.11 5.21 -12.14
N ALA A 30 -0.88 4.90 -10.86
CA ALA A 30 0.44 4.55 -10.34
C ALA A 30 0.98 3.25 -10.98
N VAL A 31 0.17 2.20 -11.07
CA VAL A 31 0.53 0.94 -11.73
C VAL A 31 0.83 1.15 -13.22
N SER A 32 -0.01 1.93 -13.91
CA SER A 32 0.19 2.24 -15.32
C SER A 32 1.50 3.02 -15.54
N ALA A 33 1.79 4.01 -14.69
CA ALA A 33 3.05 4.74 -14.74
C ALA A 33 4.25 3.83 -14.45
N ALA A 34 4.14 2.93 -13.47
CA ALA A 34 5.18 1.95 -13.18
C ALA A 34 5.43 1.02 -14.38
N PHE A 35 4.40 0.52 -15.04
CA PHE A 35 4.53 -0.34 -16.21
C PHE A 35 5.14 0.40 -17.41
N CYS A 36 4.69 1.64 -17.68
CA CYS A 36 5.15 2.45 -18.81
C CYS A 36 6.53 3.10 -18.62
N ARG A 37 7.19 2.91 -17.46
CA ARG A 37 8.47 3.59 -17.14
C ARG A 37 9.58 3.32 -18.15
N GLY A 38 9.64 2.11 -18.73
CA GLY A 38 10.61 1.71 -19.75
C GLY A 38 10.17 1.99 -21.20
N MET A 39 8.91 2.37 -21.43
CA MET A 39 8.35 2.48 -22.78
C MET A 39 8.75 3.76 -23.50
N THR A 40 9.63 3.67 -24.48
CA THR A 40 10.11 4.83 -25.27
C THR A 40 9.00 5.51 -26.07
N ASN A 41 7.98 4.77 -26.50
CA ASN A 41 6.81 5.27 -27.25
C ASN A 41 5.73 5.88 -26.37
N PHE A 42 5.79 5.71 -25.05
CA PHE A 42 4.87 6.37 -24.12
C PHE A 42 5.30 7.82 -23.92
N LYS A 43 4.53 8.74 -24.52
CA LYS A 43 4.81 10.18 -24.48
C LYS A 43 4.62 10.72 -23.06
N CYS A 44 5.64 11.41 -22.58
CA CYS A 44 5.63 12.10 -21.29
C CYS A 44 5.93 13.57 -21.55
N ASP A 45 5.18 14.49 -20.94
CA ASP A 45 5.39 15.94 -21.13
C ASP A 45 6.81 16.38 -20.75
N GLN A 46 7.37 15.76 -19.71
CA GLN A 46 8.76 15.94 -19.31
C GLN A 46 9.66 14.95 -20.05
N ARG A 47 10.72 15.46 -20.71
CA ARG A 47 11.77 14.68 -21.40
C ARG A 47 12.71 13.99 -20.41
N VAL A 48 12.15 13.14 -19.56
CA VAL A 48 12.92 12.26 -18.68
C VAL A 48 13.15 10.94 -19.41
N ALA A 49 14.40 10.47 -19.40
CA ALA A 49 14.78 9.21 -20.02
C ALA A 49 13.96 8.04 -19.43
N PRO A 50 13.57 7.04 -20.24
CA PRO A 50 12.98 5.83 -19.72
C PRO A 50 13.97 5.10 -18.80
N THR A 51 13.43 4.36 -17.83
CA THR A 51 14.22 3.51 -16.94
C THR A 51 13.74 2.07 -17.06
N LEU A 52 14.68 1.12 -17.02
CA LEU A 52 14.41 -0.31 -16.94
C LEU A 52 14.69 -0.85 -15.53
N GLN A 53 14.92 0.02 -14.56
CA GLN A 53 15.11 -0.39 -13.18
C GLN A 53 13.91 -1.22 -12.71
N ASP A 54 14.21 -2.32 -12.01
CA ASP A 54 13.20 -3.13 -11.35
C ASP A 54 12.42 -2.29 -10.33
N VAL A 55 11.11 -2.47 -10.33
CA VAL A 55 10.21 -1.81 -9.38
C VAL A 55 9.24 -2.83 -8.82
N ALA A 56 9.10 -2.85 -7.50
CA ALA A 56 8.05 -3.59 -6.83
C ALA A 56 6.90 -2.63 -6.46
N VAL A 57 5.67 -2.99 -6.83
CA VAL A 57 4.47 -2.24 -6.45
C VAL A 57 3.77 -2.99 -5.33
N TYR A 58 3.42 -2.29 -4.25
CA TYR A 58 2.67 -2.83 -3.13
C TYR A 58 1.39 -2.04 -2.94
N HIS A 59 0.29 -2.76 -2.82
CA HIS A 59 -1.04 -2.21 -2.61
C HIS A 59 -1.36 -2.16 -1.11
N SER A 60 -1.77 -0.99 -0.64
CA SER A 60 -2.29 -0.82 0.72
C SER A 60 -3.63 -1.54 0.87
N MET A 61 -3.95 -1.92 2.10
CA MET A 61 -5.26 -2.50 2.42
C MET A 61 -6.38 -1.46 2.33
N PRO A 62 -7.61 -1.86 1.98
CA PRO A 62 -8.70 -0.90 1.82
C PRO A 62 -8.98 -0.21 3.16
N HIS A 63 -9.49 1.01 3.07
CA HIS A 63 -9.85 1.78 4.27
C HIS A 63 -10.87 1.00 5.13
N SER A 64 -11.90 0.44 4.50
CA SER A 64 -12.99 -0.33 5.12
C SER A 64 -12.65 -1.76 5.56
N LEU A 65 -11.39 -2.21 5.47
CA LEU A 65 -10.94 -3.62 5.68
C LEU A 65 -11.58 -4.66 4.73
N THR A 66 -12.49 -4.22 3.87
CA THR A 66 -13.28 -5.03 2.95
C THR A 66 -13.23 -4.42 1.56
N ASP A 67 -13.54 -5.20 0.53
CA ASP A 67 -13.61 -4.68 -0.82
C ASP A 67 -14.90 -3.88 -1.06
N GLY A 68 -15.05 -3.27 -2.24
CA GLY A 68 -16.27 -2.57 -2.65
C GLY A 68 -17.56 -3.42 -2.62
N LEU A 69 -17.45 -4.74 -2.46
CA LEU A 69 -18.57 -5.67 -2.31
C LEU A 69 -18.71 -6.23 -0.88
N ARG A 70 -18.00 -5.64 0.08
CA ARG A 70 -17.99 -5.99 1.52
C ARG A 70 -17.33 -7.33 1.83
N ARG A 71 -16.49 -7.87 0.94
CA ARG A 71 -15.73 -9.10 1.20
C ARG A 71 -14.44 -8.73 1.93
N PRO A 72 -14.04 -9.47 2.98
CA PRO A 72 -12.77 -9.22 3.66
C PRO A 72 -11.59 -9.29 2.68
N VAL A 73 -10.68 -8.32 2.77
CA VAL A 73 -9.42 -8.35 2.01
C VAL A 73 -8.30 -8.78 2.95
N ILE A 74 -7.65 -9.90 2.63
CA ILE A 74 -6.58 -10.47 3.44
C ILE A 74 -5.23 -10.03 2.85
N PRO A 75 -4.32 -9.44 3.66
CA PRO A 75 -3.00 -9.03 3.18
C PRO A 75 -2.11 -10.23 2.89
N GLY A 76 -1.23 -10.07 1.89
CA GLY A 76 -0.14 -11.02 1.59
C GLY A 76 1.08 -10.85 2.50
N MET A 77 1.20 -9.68 3.15
CA MET A 77 2.25 -9.44 4.15
C MET A 77 1.80 -8.40 5.18
N PHE A 78 2.41 -8.48 6.35
CA PHE A 78 2.22 -7.57 7.47
C PHE A 78 3.54 -6.88 7.78
N VAL A 79 3.52 -5.55 7.89
CA VAL A 79 4.68 -4.73 8.30
C VAL A 79 4.46 -4.26 9.72
N ASP A 80 5.41 -4.53 10.62
CA ASP A 80 5.39 -4.01 11.99
C ASP A 80 5.50 -2.49 12.00
N ILE A 81 4.54 -1.83 12.65
CA ILE A 81 4.54 -0.38 12.84
C ILE A 81 4.47 0.02 14.32
N SER A 82 4.67 -0.93 15.24
CA SER A 82 4.51 -0.73 16.67
C SER A 82 5.34 0.44 17.20
N THR A 83 6.57 0.60 16.70
CA THR A 83 7.47 1.71 17.09
C THR A 83 7.16 3.03 16.38
N THR A 84 6.40 3.02 15.27
CA THR A 84 6.13 4.20 14.42
C THR A 84 4.70 4.72 14.53
N ILE A 85 3.80 4.01 15.22
CA ILE A 85 2.43 4.45 15.51
C ILE A 85 2.36 5.88 16.07
N PRO A 86 3.20 6.29 17.05
CA PRO A 86 3.15 7.67 17.57
C PRO A 86 3.43 8.72 16.48
N THR A 87 4.43 8.47 15.63
CA THR A 87 4.75 9.34 14.49
C THR A 87 3.61 9.37 13.48
N LYS A 88 3.00 8.23 13.18
CA LYS A 88 1.87 8.13 12.25
C LYS A 88 0.66 8.94 12.74
N LYS A 89 0.34 8.85 14.05
CA LYS A 89 -0.72 9.65 14.67
C LYS A 89 -0.41 11.15 14.61
N ALA A 90 0.84 11.54 14.91
CA ALA A 90 1.27 12.93 14.82
C ALA A 90 1.13 13.48 13.38
N MET A 91 1.57 12.72 12.37
CA MET A 91 1.43 13.09 10.97
C MET A 91 -0.04 13.22 10.55
N LEU A 92 -0.90 12.30 10.98
CA LEU A 92 -2.33 12.37 10.66
C LEU A 92 -2.99 13.60 11.28
N SER A 93 -2.62 13.95 12.53
CA SER A 93 -3.14 15.12 13.24
C SER A 93 -2.81 16.47 12.58
N CYS A 94 -1.85 16.52 11.65
CA CYS A 94 -1.54 17.73 10.90
C CYS A 94 -2.66 18.15 9.93
N HIS A 95 -3.60 17.25 9.58
CA HIS A 95 -4.69 17.51 8.63
C HIS A 95 -5.88 18.22 9.32
N LYS A 96 -5.64 19.43 9.86
CA LYS A 96 -6.60 20.16 10.71
C LYS A 96 -7.97 20.37 10.06
N SER A 97 -8.01 20.76 8.78
CA SER A 97 -9.27 20.96 8.06
C SER A 97 -10.09 19.68 7.88
N GLN A 98 -9.39 18.53 7.80
CA GLN A 98 -10.03 17.22 7.71
C GLN A 98 -10.55 16.78 9.09
N LYS A 99 -9.76 17.01 10.14
CA LYS A 99 -10.17 16.79 11.54
C LYS A 99 -11.46 17.55 11.85
N ASP A 100 -11.52 18.84 11.58
CA ASP A 100 -12.70 19.66 11.92
C ASP A 100 -13.97 19.18 11.22
N TRP A 101 -13.86 18.74 9.96
CA TRP A 101 -14.99 18.18 9.21
C TRP A 101 -15.42 16.80 9.74
N LEU A 102 -14.46 15.95 10.13
CA LEU A 102 -14.74 14.63 10.71
C LEU A 102 -15.28 14.71 12.14
N ASP A 103 -14.77 15.63 12.95
CA ASP A 103 -15.24 15.84 14.33
C ASP A 103 -16.73 16.25 14.33
N ILE A 104 -17.16 17.05 13.34
CA ILE A 104 -18.56 17.45 13.16
C ILE A 104 -19.44 16.31 12.62
N SER A 105 -18.92 15.47 11.73
CA SER A 105 -19.70 14.48 10.99
C SER A 105 -19.67 13.05 11.56
N GLN A 106 -18.61 12.69 12.29
CA GLN A 106 -18.31 11.33 12.77
C GLN A 106 -17.90 11.29 14.26
N GLY A 107 -17.76 12.44 14.92
CA GLY A 107 -17.38 12.55 16.33
C GLY A 107 -15.88 12.81 16.54
N THR A 108 -15.53 13.34 17.72
CA THR A 108 -14.19 13.82 18.03
C THR A 108 -13.13 12.73 17.94
N ASP A 109 -12.08 12.97 17.16
CA ASP A 109 -10.89 12.10 17.00
C ASP A 109 -11.17 10.70 16.41
N ALA A 110 -12.36 10.47 15.82
CA ALA A 110 -12.75 9.19 15.24
C ALA A 110 -11.75 8.63 14.21
N TYR A 111 -11.05 9.50 13.48
CA TYR A 111 -10.03 9.13 12.49
C TYR A 111 -8.70 8.63 13.10
N LEU A 112 -8.34 9.11 14.30
CA LEU A 112 -7.17 8.59 15.03
C LEU A 112 -7.48 7.24 15.67
N ASP A 113 -8.70 7.08 16.18
CA ASP A 113 -9.19 5.81 16.70
C ASP A 113 -9.29 4.76 15.60
N GLU A 114 -9.76 5.15 14.41
CA GLU A 114 -9.79 4.26 13.25
C GLU A 114 -8.37 3.83 12.82
N LEU A 115 -7.42 4.77 12.80
CA LEU A 115 -6.01 4.45 12.54
C LEU A 115 -5.47 3.42 13.55
N ASP A 116 -5.77 3.59 14.84
CA ASP A 116 -5.34 2.66 15.90
C ASP A 116 -5.99 1.30 15.71
N MET A 117 -7.31 1.28 15.49
CA MET A 117 -8.10 0.08 15.28
C MET A 117 -7.57 -0.73 14.09
N ARG A 118 -7.33 -0.09 12.94
CA ARG A 118 -6.80 -0.77 11.75
C ARG A 118 -5.40 -1.32 12.00
N GLY A 119 -4.54 -0.55 12.68
CA GLY A 119 -3.19 -1.00 13.05
C GLY A 119 -3.23 -2.24 13.95
N ARG A 120 -4.10 -2.25 14.98
CA ARG A 120 -4.30 -3.40 15.87
C ARG A 120 -4.96 -4.57 15.16
N HIS A 121 -5.89 -4.32 14.24
CA HIS A 121 -6.56 -5.36 13.45
C HIS A 121 -5.53 -6.19 12.66
N TYR A 122 -4.66 -5.53 11.90
CA TYR A 122 -3.60 -6.22 11.16
C TYR A 122 -2.50 -6.74 12.07
N GLY A 123 -2.20 -6.08 13.20
CA GLY A 123 -1.31 -6.62 14.23
C GLY A 123 -1.81 -7.98 14.72
N LYS A 124 -3.09 -8.07 15.10
CA LYS A 124 -3.72 -9.34 15.50
C LYS A 124 -3.72 -10.39 14.40
N LEU A 125 -4.06 -10.04 13.16
CA LEU A 125 -4.01 -10.96 12.01
C LEU A 125 -2.58 -11.44 11.71
N SER A 126 -1.56 -10.63 12.01
CA SER A 126 -0.17 -11.03 11.89
C SER A 126 0.25 -12.02 12.97
N GLU A 127 -0.51 -12.19 14.06
CA GLU A 127 -0.22 -13.05 15.22
C GLU A 127 1.07 -12.73 15.99
N ILE A 128 1.92 -11.82 15.50
CA ILE A 128 3.24 -11.55 16.08
C ILE A 128 3.48 -10.07 16.39
N PHE A 129 2.81 -9.14 15.70
CA PHE A 129 2.99 -7.70 15.90
C PHE A 129 1.83 -7.12 16.71
N GLU A 130 2.10 -6.15 17.58
CA GLU A 130 1.03 -5.41 18.28
C GLU A 130 0.26 -4.53 17.29
N TYR A 131 1.00 -3.82 16.43
CA TYR A 131 0.44 -3.02 15.35
C TYR A 131 1.10 -3.38 14.03
N ALA A 132 0.30 -3.55 12.98
CA ALA A 132 0.81 -3.78 11.65
C ALA A 132 0.05 -3.01 10.56
N GLU A 133 0.69 -2.87 9.41
CA GLU A 133 0.05 -2.53 8.15
C GLU A 133 0.07 -3.72 7.21
N GLY A 134 -1.08 -4.03 6.61
CA GLY A 134 -1.17 -5.04 5.56
C GLY A 134 -0.73 -4.47 4.21
N TRP A 135 -0.11 -5.33 3.41
CA TRP A 135 0.23 -5.04 2.01
C TRP A 135 0.00 -6.25 1.12
N ILE A 136 -0.33 -6.00 -0.15
CA ILE A 136 -0.40 -7.02 -1.19
C ILE A 136 0.62 -6.65 -2.28
N ARG A 137 1.55 -7.55 -2.58
CA ARG A 137 2.52 -7.35 -3.67
C ARG A 137 1.80 -7.50 -5.02
N HIS A 138 2.00 -6.54 -5.91
CA HIS A 138 1.47 -6.59 -7.27
C HIS A 138 2.14 -7.70 -8.08
N ASN A 139 1.49 -8.16 -9.17
CA ASN A 139 2.09 -9.09 -10.11
C ASN A 139 3.40 -8.51 -10.66
N ASN A 140 4.47 -9.30 -10.67
CA ASN A 140 5.80 -8.84 -11.06
C ASN A 140 5.95 -8.66 -12.59
N ALA A 141 5.06 -9.23 -13.40
CA ALA A 141 5.16 -9.23 -14.87
C ALA A 141 5.22 -7.81 -15.45
N GLY A 142 6.36 -7.46 -16.07
CA GLY A 142 6.62 -6.12 -16.60
C GLY A 142 7.13 -5.10 -15.57
N PHE A 143 7.35 -5.53 -14.33
CA PHE A 143 7.81 -4.68 -13.22
C PHE A 143 9.16 -5.12 -12.66
N CYS A 144 9.34 -6.42 -12.37
CA CYS A 144 10.56 -6.95 -11.73
C CYS A 144 10.61 -8.51 -11.83
N PRO A 145 11.74 -9.14 -11.44
CA PRO A 145 11.83 -10.59 -11.25
C PRO A 145 10.82 -11.13 -10.21
N PRO A 146 10.39 -12.40 -10.30
CA PRO A 146 9.38 -12.97 -9.40
C PRO A 146 9.73 -12.95 -7.89
N ASP A 147 11.01 -13.13 -7.57
CA ASP A 147 11.55 -13.13 -6.21
C ASP A 147 11.91 -11.73 -5.71
N PHE A 148 11.72 -10.69 -6.53
CA PHE A 148 12.00 -9.31 -6.14
C PHE A 148 11.00 -8.84 -5.07
N ASN A 149 11.45 -8.81 -3.81
CA ASN A 149 10.68 -8.33 -2.67
C ASN A 149 11.52 -7.36 -1.81
N PRO A 150 11.77 -6.14 -2.32
CA PRO A 150 12.62 -5.16 -1.65
C PRO A 150 12.05 -4.69 -0.30
N LEU A 151 10.72 -4.74 -0.08
CA LEU A 151 10.13 -4.42 1.22
C LEU A 151 10.60 -5.41 2.31
N LEU A 152 10.50 -6.72 2.03
CA LEU A 152 11.00 -7.76 2.93
C LEU A 152 12.52 -7.66 3.11
N ALA A 153 13.27 -7.43 2.03
CA ALA A 153 14.72 -7.32 2.10
C ALA A 153 15.20 -6.15 2.98
N LYS A 154 14.51 -4.99 2.92
CA LYS A 154 14.89 -3.79 3.68
C LYS A 154 14.43 -3.84 5.14
N LEU A 155 13.26 -4.41 5.42
CA LEU A 155 12.67 -4.41 6.77
C LEU A 155 12.97 -5.68 7.56
N GLY A 156 13.36 -6.78 6.90
CA GLY A 156 13.73 -8.04 7.53
C GLY A 156 12.67 -8.54 8.51
N ARG A 157 13.02 -8.61 9.80
CA ARG A 157 12.11 -9.07 10.87
C ARG A 157 10.90 -8.17 11.10
N GLY A 158 10.91 -6.95 10.57
CA GLY A 158 9.75 -6.05 10.57
C GLY A 158 8.65 -6.45 9.56
N VAL A 159 8.80 -7.58 8.86
CA VAL A 159 7.80 -8.09 7.91
C VAL A 159 7.47 -9.54 8.22
N LYS A 160 6.17 -9.88 8.29
CA LYS A 160 5.66 -11.25 8.24
C LYS A 160 4.98 -11.46 6.89
N VAL A 161 5.45 -12.42 6.11
CA VAL A 161 4.74 -12.89 4.90
C VAL A 161 3.58 -13.78 5.33
N ASN A 162 2.41 -13.59 4.72
CA ASN A 162 1.25 -14.43 4.94
C ASN A 162 1.35 -15.69 4.07
N ALA A 163 1.81 -16.79 4.66
CA ALA A 163 2.01 -18.05 3.96
C ALA A 163 0.70 -18.63 3.38
N GLU A 164 -0.43 -18.43 4.05
CA GLU A 164 -1.73 -18.90 3.56
C GLU A 164 -2.14 -18.13 2.29
N PHE A 165 -1.89 -16.82 2.27
CA PHE A 165 -2.14 -15.99 1.08
C PHE A 165 -1.26 -16.43 -0.09
N GLU A 166 0.06 -16.58 0.12
CA GLU A 166 0.99 -16.98 -0.95
C GLU A 166 0.66 -18.38 -1.50
N ALA A 167 0.31 -19.34 -0.62
CA ALA A 167 -0.10 -20.68 -1.05
C ALA A 167 -1.42 -20.69 -1.83
N ALA A 168 -2.27 -19.67 -1.67
CA ALA A 168 -3.51 -19.52 -2.44
C ALA A 168 -3.30 -18.91 -3.84
N LEU A 169 -2.13 -18.33 -4.12
CA LEU A 169 -1.80 -17.79 -5.44
C LEU A 169 -1.32 -18.87 -6.43
N GLU A 170 -0.91 -20.03 -5.92
CA GLU A 170 -0.47 -21.15 -6.76
C GLU A 170 -1.67 -21.78 -7.47
N TRP A 171 -1.56 -21.96 -8.78
CA TRP A 171 -2.55 -22.72 -9.56
C TRP A 171 -2.51 -24.18 -9.08
N ARG A 172 -3.60 -24.66 -8.50
CA ARG A 172 -3.81 -26.06 -8.11
C ARG A 172 -4.34 -26.88 -9.27
#